data_AF-H3NWU9-F1
#
_entry.id   AF-H3NWU9-F1
#
_cell.length_a   1.000
_cell.length_b   1.000
_cell.length_c   1.000
_cell.angle_alpha   90.00
_cell.angle_beta   90.00
_cell.angle_gamma   90.00
#
_symmetry.space_group_name_H-M   'P 1'
#
loop_
_entity.id
_entity.type
_entity.pdbx_description
1 polymer ?
#
loop_
_entity_poly.entity_id
_entity_poly.type
_entity_poly.pdbx_seq_one_letter_code
_entity_poly.pdbx_strand_id
1 'polypeptide(L)'
;MTLCAPGNLAKLSSIGKTNMSYTTARASFADEIAEIKAAGLWKTERVIASDQKNDIQLADGSNVINMCANNYLGLANHPEVKKAASDSLNTWGFGLASVRFICGTQGIHKTLEERVSNFLGMEDTILYAACFDANAGLFETILGPEDAVISDELNHASIIDGIRLCKAARYRYRNSDMADLEAQLIAARDAGARRILITTDGVFSMDGTIAQLDKICDLADQYGAMVHHDDCHATGFMGKTGRGVHEYCNVMDRVDITTGTFGKALGGGSGGYTSGRQEIIDLLRQRSRPYLFSNTLAPSICAASLKVLDMLEASTDLRDQLEDNTHYFRAEMQANGFAVPAGDHPIVPVMLGDAVLAQKMSERLLELDIFAIGFFYPVVPKGKARIRVQISAGHTKADLDKAVAAFATARDELT
;
A
#
# COMPACT_ATOMS: atom_id res chain seq x y z
N MET A 1 -0.80 -83.40 2.53
CA MET A 1 -1.08 -82.20 3.34
C MET A 1 0.05 -82.11 4.38
N THR A 2 1.34 -81.96 4.03
CA THR A 2 2.05 -80.78 3.49
C THR A 2 1.76 -79.54 4.35
N LEU A 3 2.47 -79.27 5.47
CA LEU A 3 3.81 -78.66 5.69
C LEU A 3 3.84 -77.11 5.60
N CYS A 4 4.41 -76.48 6.66
CA CYS A 4 5.01 -75.13 6.74
C CYS A 4 4.05 -73.93 6.55
N ALA A 5 4.11 -72.77 7.23
CA ALA A 5 5.16 -72.04 7.95
C ALA A 5 4.52 -70.89 8.79
N PRO A 6 5.24 -70.24 9.73
CA PRO A 6 4.77 -69.05 10.44
C PRO A 6 4.93 -67.78 9.58
N GLY A 7 3.82 -67.11 9.30
CA GLY A 7 3.78 -65.88 8.50
C GLY A 7 3.98 -64.61 9.35
N ASN A 8 5.23 -64.19 9.47
CA ASN A 8 5.68 -62.80 9.37
C ASN A 8 4.80 -61.69 10.02
N LEU A 9 4.86 -61.55 11.34
CA LEU A 9 4.59 -60.28 12.04
C LEU A 9 5.87 -59.42 11.97
N ALA A 10 6.15 -58.87 10.79
CA ALA A 10 7.21 -57.90 10.59
C ALA A 10 6.68 -56.66 9.86
N LYS A 11 6.85 -55.51 10.52
CA LYS A 11 6.83 -54.15 9.98
C LYS A 11 5.47 -53.58 9.55
N LEU A 12 4.76 -53.06 10.55
CA LEU A 12 4.13 -51.74 10.44
C LEU A 12 4.83 -50.77 11.40
N SER A 13 6.13 -50.58 11.18
CA SER A 13 6.89 -49.44 11.69
C SER A 13 6.92 -48.38 10.59
N SER A 14 5.83 -47.65 10.40
CA SER A 14 5.78 -46.56 9.40
C SER A 14 5.10 -45.30 9.91
N ILE A 15 5.04 -45.10 11.23
CA ILE A 15 4.75 -43.77 11.78
C ILE A 15 6.08 -43.05 12.02
N GLY A 16 6.40 -42.17 11.07
CA GLY A 16 7.17 -40.96 11.30
C GLY A 16 8.69 -41.12 11.39
N LYS A 17 9.36 -41.35 10.26
CA LYS A 17 10.68 -40.73 10.08
C LYS A 17 10.44 -39.22 10.10
N THR A 18 10.61 -38.58 11.26
CA THR A 18 10.78 -37.13 11.34
C THR A 18 11.85 -36.73 10.33
N ASN A 19 11.51 -35.80 9.44
CA ASN A 19 12.40 -35.33 8.38
C ASN A 19 13.64 -34.69 9.02
N MET A 20 14.72 -35.46 9.18
CA MET A 20 15.95 -35.03 9.89
C MET A 20 16.55 -33.74 9.31
N SER A 21 16.33 -33.46 8.02
CA SER A 21 16.78 -32.25 7.34
C SER A 21 16.11 -30.97 7.83
N TYR A 22 14.89 -31.07 8.37
CA TYR A 22 14.13 -29.92 8.87
C TYR A 22 14.28 -29.71 10.37
N THR A 23 14.79 -30.69 11.13
CA THR A 23 14.80 -30.63 12.60
C THR A 23 15.58 -29.42 13.12
N THR A 24 16.78 -29.15 12.60
CA THR A 24 17.60 -28.00 13.01
C THR A 24 16.97 -26.66 12.61
N ALA A 25 16.46 -26.56 11.38
CA ALA A 25 15.78 -25.35 10.91
C ALA A 25 14.50 -25.08 11.71
N ARG A 26 13.73 -26.14 12.02
CA ARG A 26 12.53 -26.05 12.86
C ARG A 26 12.83 -25.50 14.25
N ALA A 27 13.93 -25.95 14.87
CA ALA A 27 14.36 -25.44 16.16
C ALA A 27 14.71 -23.94 16.07
N SER A 28 15.52 -23.55 15.08
CA SER A 28 15.85 -22.14 14.82
C SER A 28 14.61 -21.25 14.65
N PHE A 29 13.64 -21.68 13.84
CA PHE A 29 12.38 -20.94 13.68
C PHE A 29 11.55 -20.87 14.96
N ALA A 30 11.54 -21.93 15.77
CA ALA A 30 10.82 -21.94 17.04
C ALA A 30 11.46 -20.96 18.04
N ASP A 31 12.79 -20.89 18.07
CA ASP A 31 13.54 -19.94 18.91
C ASP A 31 13.26 -18.49 18.48
N GLU A 32 13.33 -18.20 17.17
CA GLU A 32 12.97 -16.87 16.63
C GLU A 32 11.51 -16.48 16.96
N ILE A 33 10.56 -17.41 16.86
CA ILE A 33 9.16 -17.17 17.25
C ILE A 33 9.03 -16.90 18.76
N ALA A 34 9.77 -17.64 19.59
CA ALA A 34 9.78 -17.45 21.03
C ALA A 34 10.34 -16.07 21.41
N GLU A 35 11.39 -15.62 20.74
CA GLU A 35 11.96 -14.28 20.89
C GLU A 35 10.96 -13.18 20.50
N ILE A 36 10.26 -13.32 19.37
CA ILE A 36 9.21 -12.37 18.95
C ILE A 36 8.10 -12.26 20.01
N LYS A 37 7.66 -13.40 20.58
CA LYS A 37 6.65 -13.43 21.64
C LYS A 37 7.15 -12.82 22.94
N ALA A 38 8.35 -13.16 23.37
CA ALA A 38 8.97 -12.63 24.58
C ALA A 38 9.19 -11.11 24.49
N ALA A 39 9.46 -10.59 23.28
CA ALA A 39 9.59 -9.17 23.00
C ALA A 39 8.25 -8.41 22.88
N GLY A 40 7.10 -9.10 22.96
CA GLY A 40 5.78 -8.49 22.78
C GLY A 40 5.49 -8.03 21.34
N LEU A 41 6.28 -8.49 20.36
CA LEU A 41 6.18 -8.08 18.95
C LEU A 41 5.31 -9.02 18.11
N TRP A 42 4.68 -10.02 18.74
CA TRP A 42 3.77 -10.95 18.08
C TRP A 42 2.54 -10.21 17.53
N LYS A 43 2.30 -10.36 16.23
CA LYS A 43 1.15 -9.76 15.56
C LYS A 43 0.00 -10.76 15.55
N THR A 44 -1.14 -10.35 16.07
CA THR A 44 -2.38 -11.14 16.04
C THR A 44 -3.31 -10.57 14.99
N GLU A 45 -3.75 -11.42 14.06
CA GLU A 45 -4.78 -11.06 13.08
C GLU A 45 -6.16 -11.10 13.74
N ARG A 46 -6.88 -9.97 13.69
CA ARG A 46 -8.26 -9.90 14.13
C ARG A 46 -9.17 -10.19 12.94
N VAL A 47 -10.06 -11.17 13.09
CA VAL A 47 -10.91 -11.63 12.00
C VAL A 47 -12.15 -10.75 11.90
N ILE A 48 -12.31 -10.07 10.77
CA ILE A 48 -13.51 -9.31 10.41
C ILE A 48 -14.52 -10.30 9.80
N ALA A 49 -15.75 -10.30 10.33
CA ALA A 49 -16.85 -11.19 9.93
C ALA A 49 -17.93 -10.49 9.08
N SER A 50 -17.73 -9.23 8.71
CA SER A 50 -18.57 -8.44 7.81
C SER A 50 -17.82 -7.99 6.56
N ASP A 51 -18.55 -7.37 5.62
CA ASP A 51 -17.94 -6.60 4.53
C ASP A 51 -17.08 -5.44 5.09
N GLN A 52 -16.13 -4.94 4.28
CA GLN A 52 -15.34 -3.76 4.61
C GLN A 52 -16.18 -2.48 4.48
N LYS A 53 -16.36 -1.78 5.61
CA LYS A 53 -17.06 -0.48 5.73
C LYS A 53 -16.64 0.19 7.04
N ASN A 54 -17.29 1.28 7.44
CA ASN A 54 -16.91 1.99 8.66
C ASN A 54 -17.40 1.28 9.91
N ASP A 55 -18.58 0.69 9.91
CA ASP A 55 -19.10 -0.14 10.99
C ASP A 55 -18.91 -1.63 10.66
N ILE A 56 -17.92 -2.27 11.27
CA ILE A 56 -17.60 -3.67 10.99
C ILE A 56 -17.96 -4.58 12.15
N GLN A 57 -18.26 -5.83 11.85
CA GLN A 57 -18.42 -6.88 12.85
C GLN A 57 -17.16 -7.75 12.90
N LEU A 58 -16.66 -8.04 14.09
CA LEU A 58 -15.57 -9.00 14.31
C LEU A 58 -16.11 -10.42 14.55
N ALA A 59 -15.26 -11.42 14.40
CA ALA A 59 -15.64 -12.83 14.57
C ALA A 59 -16.11 -13.21 16.00
N ASP A 60 -15.79 -12.38 17.00
CA ASP A 60 -16.32 -12.52 18.37
C ASP A 60 -17.72 -11.92 18.55
N GLY A 61 -18.29 -11.32 17.50
CA GLY A 61 -19.61 -10.71 17.48
C GLY A 61 -19.64 -9.21 17.82
N SER A 62 -18.52 -8.61 18.21
CA SER A 62 -18.43 -7.18 18.50
C SER A 62 -18.63 -6.31 17.25
N ASN A 63 -19.27 -5.16 17.40
CA ASN A 63 -19.45 -4.16 16.33
C ASN A 63 -18.59 -2.94 16.66
N VAL A 64 -17.71 -2.56 15.73
CA VAL A 64 -16.70 -1.53 15.97
C VAL A 64 -16.59 -0.58 14.78
N ILE A 65 -16.21 0.67 15.06
CA ILE A 65 -15.89 1.66 14.02
C ILE A 65 -14.46 1.43 13.55
N ASN A 66 -14.30 1.11 12.27
CA ASN A 66 -13.01 0.92 11.64
C ASN A 66 -12.36 2.26 11.31
N MET A 67 -11.25 2.54 12.00
CA MET A 67 -10.44 3.76 11.87
C MET A 67 -9.05 3.45 11.32
N CYS A 68 -8.82 2.26 10.74
CA CYS A 68 -7.50 1.85 10.24
C CYS A 68 -7.54 1.13 8.88
N ALA A 69 -8.57 1.36 8.07
CA ALA A 69 -8.65 0.86 6.70
C ALA A 69 -8.06 1.86 5.69
N ASN A 70 -7.48 1.34 4.61
CA ASN A 70 -7.16 2.16 3.42
C ASN A 70 -8.39 2.40 2.51
N ASN A 71 -9.61 2.29 3.05
CA ASN A 71 -10.86 2.46 2.31
C ASN A 71 -11.28 3.95 2.29
N TYR A 72 -10.39 4.82 1.79
CA TYR A 72 -10.50 6.28 1.91
C TYR A 72 -11.81 6.85 1.37
N LEU A 73 -12.35 6.27 0.30
CA LEU A 73 -13.57 6.78 -0.34
C LEU A 73 -14.81 5.96 0.00
N GLY A 74 -14.71 4.99 0.92
CA GLY A 74 -15.81 4.10 1.27
C GLY A 74 -16.25 3.14 0.14
N LEU A 75 -15.43 2.97 -0.90
CA LEU A 75 -15.83 2.27 -2.12
C LEU A 75 -15.70 0.73 -2.06
N ALA A 76 -15.00 0.18 -1.06
CA ALA A 76 -14.76 -1.26 -0.93
C ALA A 76 -16.03 -2.14 -0.93
N ASN A 77 -17.16 -1.60 -0.47
CA ASN A 77 -18.46 -2.29 -0.47
C ASN A 77 -19.56 -1.53 -1.23
N HIS A 78 -19.19 -0.60 -2.11
CA HIS A 78 -20.16 0.24 -2.81
C HIS A 78 -21.04 -0.60 -3.75
N PRO A 79 -22.39 -0.44 -3.74
CA PRO A 79 -23.30 -1.29 -4.50
C PRO A 79 -23.01 -1.32 -6.00
N GLU A 80 -22.70 -0.16 -6.60
CA GLU A 80 -22.42 -0.08 -8.04
C GLU A 80 -21.08 -0.74 -8.41
N VAL A 81 -20.07 -0.65 -7.54
CA VAL A 81 -18.76 -1.27 -7.75
C VAL A 81 -18.88 -2.80 -7.68
N LYS A 82 -19.62 -3.31 -6.66
CA LYS A 82 -19.94 -4.74 -6.55
C LYS A 82 -20.72 -5.25 -7.76
N LYS A 83 -21.71 -4.47 -8.23
CA LYS A 83 -22.50 -4.84 -9.40
C LYS A 83 -21.62 -4.95 -10.64
N ALA A 84 -20.74 -3.98 -10.89
CA ALA A 84 -19.82 -4.02 -12.02
C ALA A 84 -18.90 -5.26 -11.98
N ALA A 85 -18.36 -5.59 -10.80
CA ALA A 85 -17.55 -6.79 -10.60
C ALA A 85 -18.34 -8.09 -10.82
N SER A 86 -19.60 -8.14 -10.36
CA SER A 86 -20.46 -9.32 -10.51
C SER A 86 -20.90 -9.52 -11.96
N ASP A 87 -21.32 -8.46 -12.65
CA ASP A 87 -21.78 -8.53 -14.03
C ASP A 87 -20.65 -9.00 -14.96
N SER A 88 -19.42 -8.56 -14.70
CA SER A 88 -18.26 -8.90 -15.53
C SER A 88 -17.97 -10.40 -15.55
N LEU A 89 -18.36 -11.16 -14.52
CA LEU A 89 -18.15 -12.60 -14.47
C LEU A 89 -18.90 -13.32 -15.61
N ASN A 90 -20.07 -12.82 -16.00
CA ASN A 90 -20.85 -13.38 -17.11
C ASN A 90 -20.28 -13.01 -18.47
N THR A 91 -19.59 -11.87 -18.59
CA THR A 91 -19.04 -11.37 -19.86
C THR A 91 -17.62 -11.86 -20.12
N TRP A 92 -16.77 -11.82 -19.09
CA TRP A 92 -15.32 -12.03 -19.21
C TRP A 92 -14.83 -13.31 -18.53
N GLY A 93 -15.68 -13.97 -17.74
CA GLY A 93 -15.34 -15.14 -16.94
C GLY A 93 -14.67 -14.78 -15.61
N PHE A 94 -14.33 -15.82 -14.83
CA PHE A 94 -13.73 -15.67 -13.50
C PHE A 94 -12.27 -15.22 -13.54
N GLY A 95 -11.48 -15.76 -14.48
CA GLY A 95 -10.06 -15.48 -14.60
C GLY A 95 -9.47 -16.02 -15.90
N LEU A 96 -8.21 -15.66 -16.16
CA LEU A 96 -7.55 -15.89 -17.45
C LEU A 96 -6.67 -17.14 -17.48
N ALA A 97 -6.18 -17.57 -16.31
CA ALA A 97 -5.18 -18.64 -16.17
C ALA A 97 -3.97 -18.47 -17.14
N SER A 98 -3.56 -17.22 -17.37
CA SER A 98 -2.53 -16.85 -18.34
C SER A 98 -1.93 -15.48 -18.04
N VAL A 99 -0.66 -15.33 -18.42
CA VAL A 99 0.04 -14.04 -18.44
C VAL A 99 -0.42 -13.19 -19.62
N ARG A 100 -0.16 -11.88 -19.56
CA ARG A 100 -0.72 -10.91 -20.51
C ARG A 100 -0.38 -11.18 -21.97
N PHE A 101 0.86 -11.55 -22.28
CA PHE A 101 1.36 -11.66 -23.65
C PHE A 101 0.98 -12.97 -24.38
N ILE A 102 0.51 -14.00 -23.65
CA ILE A 102 0.13 -15.29 -24.24
C ILE A 102 -1.34 -15.27 -24.62
N CYS A 103 -2.23 -15.29 -23.64
CA CYS A 103 -3.67 -15.24 -23.83
C CYS A 103 -4.42 -14.59 -22.64
N GLY A 104 -3.70 -13.83 -21.80
CA GLY A 104 -4.27 -13.14 -20.65
C GLY A 104 -4.89 -11.78 -20.95
N THR A 105 -4.67 -11.18 -22.12
CA THR A 105 -5.19 -9.85 -22.41
C THR A 105 -6.58 -9.89 -23.05
N GLN A 106 -7.60 -9.57 -22.27
CA GLN A 106 -8.95 -9.23 -22.77
C GLN A 106 -9.11 -7.71 -22.98
N GLY A 107 -10.12 -7.31 -23.76
CA GLY A 107 -10.42 -5.89 -24.07
C GLY A 107 -10.54 -5.01 -22.82
N ILE A 108 -11.17 -5.51 -21.75
CA ILE A 108 -11.34 -4.76 -20.49
C ILE A 108 -10.00 -4.33 -19.84
N HIS A 109 -8.91 -5.08 -20.06
CA HIS A 109 -7.60 -4.70 -19.54
C HIS A 109 -7.06 -3.48 -20.27
N LYS A 110 -7.21 -3.43 -21.60
CA LYS A 110 -6.79 -2.27 -22.39
C LYS A 110 -7.64 -1.05 -22.07
N THR A 111 -8.95 -1.23 -21.89
CA THR A 111 -9.83 -0.15 -21.44
C THR A 111 -9.42 0.41 -20.08
N LEU A 112 -9.07 -0.46 -19.11
CA LEU A 112 -8.58 0.01 -17.82
C LEU A 112 -7.26 0.76 -17.94
N GLU A 113 -6.30 0.24 -18.71
CA GLU A 113 -5.02 0.93 -18.95
C GLU A 113 -5.24 2.34 -19.53
N GLU A 114 -6.06 2.45 -20.57
CA GLU A 114 -6.40 3.74 -21.20
C GLU A 114 -7.08 4.70 -20.21
N ARG A 115 -8.05 4.22 -19.44
CA ARG A 115 -8.77 5.05 -18.47
C ARG A 115 -7.88 5.53 -17.34
N VAL A 116 -6.95 4.71 -16.87
CA VAL A 116 -5.95 5.12 -15.87
C VAL A 116 -5.01 6.17 -16.45
N SER A 117 -4.49 5.99 -17.66
CA SER A 117 -3.64 6.98 -18.32
C SER A 117 -4.34 8.34 -18.45
N ASN A 118 -5.59 8.34 -18.92
CA ASN A 118 -6.39 9.55 -19.07
C ASN A 118 -6.66 10.24 -17.72
N PHE A 119 -7.00 9.47 -16.69
CA PHE A 119 -7.25 10.01 -15.35
C PHE A 119 -6.00 10.68 -14.76
N LEU A 120 -4.83 10.03 -14.91
CA LEU A 120 -3.57 10.50 -14.35
C LEU A 120 -2.86 11.57 -15.20
N GLY A 121 -3.29 11.78 -16.45
CA GLY A 121 -2.64 12.67 -17.41
C GLY A 121 -1.33 12.11 -17.97
N MET A 122 -1.24 10.79 -18.13
CA MET A 122 -0.06 10.05 -18.58
C MET A 122 -0.27 9.43 -19.98
N GLU A 123 0.80 8.98 -20.62
CA GLU A 123 0.75 8.49 -22.01
C GLU A 123 0.21 7.05 -22.13
N ASP A 124 0.72 6.10 -21.35
CA ASP A 124 0.19 4.73 -21.28
C ASP A 124 0.26 4.18 -19.85
N THR A 125 -0.43 3.06 -19.62
CA THR A 125 -0.46 2.34 -18.35
C THR A 125 -0.26 0.84 -18.58
N ILE A 126 0.44 0.21 -17.65
CA ILE A 126 0.62 -1.24 -17.56
C ILE A 126 0.09 -1.76 -16.22
N LEU A 127 -0.70 -2.83 -16.27
CA LEU A 127 -1.35 -3.43 -15.08
C LEU A 127 -0.52 -4.56 -14.45
N TYR A 128 -0.59 -4.66 -13.14
CA TYR A 128 0.03 -5.66 -12.29
C TYR A 128 -0.96 -6.26 -11.28
N ALA A 129 -0.59 -7.40 -10.67
CA ALA A 129 -1.39 -8.06 -9.64
C ALA A 129 -1.49 -7.26 -8.33
N ALA A 130 -0.49 -6.43 -8.03
CA ALA A 130 -0.47 -5.44 -6.96
C ALA A 130 0.53 -4.31 -7.29
N CYS A 131 0.45 -3.17 -6.60
CA CYS A 131 1.50 -2.15 -6.72
C CYS A 131 2.85 -2.64 -6.21
N PHE A 132 2.85 -3.64 -5.31
CA PHE A 132 4.07 -4.31 -4.90
C PHE A 132 4.83 -4.88 -6.11
N ASP A 133 4.14 -5.61 -6.97
CA ASP A 133 4.67 -6.14 -8.23
C ASP A 133 5.04 -5.04 -9.22
N ALA A 134 4.26 -3.95 -9.28
CA ALA A 134 4.57 -2.81 -10.15
C ALA A 134 5.93 -2.19 -9.78
N ASN A 135 6.15 -1.88 -8.49
CA ASN A 135 7.44 -1.35 -8.02
C ASN A 135 8.57 -2.38 -8.15
N ALA A 136 8.31 -3.65 -7.83
CA ALA A 136 9.32 -4.71 -7.97
C ALA A 136 9.78 -4.89 -9.43
N GLY A 137 8.86 -4.75 -10.39
CA GLY A 137 9.12 -4.87 -11.83
C GLY A 137 9.64 -3.60 -12.51
N LEU A 138 9.70 -2.46 -11.80
CA LEU A 138 10.03 -1.16 -12.38
C LEU A 138 11.54 -0.98 -12.59
N PHE A 139 12.31 -1.00 -11.49
CA PHE A 139 13.67 -0.45 -11.46
C PHE A 139 14.67 -1.25 -12.29
N GLU A 140 14.73 -2.57 -12.14
CA GLU A 140 15.67 -3.43 -12.90
C GLU A 140 15.37 -3.45 -14.41
N THR A 141 14.14 -3.08 -14.79
CA THR A 141 13.69 -3.10 -16.17
C THR A 141 14.19 -1.88 -16.95
N ILE A 142 14.23 -0.72 -16.30
CA ILE A 142 14.52 0.57 -16.96
C ILE A 142 15.90 1.14 -16.62
N LEU A 143 16.53 0.65 -15.55
CA LEU A 143 17.87 1.03 -15.09
C LEU A 143 18.82 -0.18 -15.08
N GLY A 144 20.10 0.06 -15.35
CA GLY A 144 21.18 -0.93 -15.34
C GLY A 144 22.41 -0.48 -14.53
N PRO A 145 23.54 -1.20 -14.65
CA PRO A 145 24.75 -0.93 -13.88
C PRO A 145 25.41 0.45 -14.10
N GLU A 146 25.08 1.11 -15.22
CA GLU A 146 25.57 2.45 -15.58
C GLU A 146 24.66 3.57 -15.06
N ASP A 147 23.53 3.23 -14.45
CA ASP A 147 22.50 4.18 -14.02
C ASP A 147 22.50 4.31 -12.49
N ALA A 148 21.75 5.29 -11.96
CA ALA A 148 21.58 5.53 -10.54
C ALA A 148 20.09 5.65 -10.15
N VAL A 149 19.77 5.22 -8.93
CA VAL A 149 18.48 5.47 -8.28
C VAL A 149 18.71 6.18 -6.95
N ILE A 150 17.95 7.25 -6.72
CA ILE A 150 18.01 8.08 -5.53
C ILE A 150 16.67 7.96 -4.80
N SER A 151 16.69 7.32 -3.63
CA SER A 151 15.48 6.94 -2.88
C SER A 151 15.35 7.74 -1.61
N ASP A 152 14.13 8.18 -1.28
CA ASP A 152 13.82 8.65 0.07
C ASP A 152 14.05 7.51 1.08
N GLU A 153 14.48 7.84 2.30
CA GLU A 153 14.74 6.86 3.35
C GLU A 153 13.49 6.15 3.90
N LEU A 154 12.31 6.76 3.75
CA LEU A 154 11.04 6.22 4.24
C LEU A 154 10.17 5.58 3.15
N ASN A 155 10.70 5.45 1.93
CA ASN A 155 10.00 4.78 0.83
C ASN A 155 9.44 3.41 1.23
N HIS A 156 8.29 3.08 0.65
CA HIS A 156 7.61 1.82 0.92
C HIS A 156 8.50 0.61 0.59
N ALA A 157 8.29 -0.49 1.31
CA ALA A 157 9.08 -1.72 1.17
C ALA A 157 9.12 -2.25 -0.27
N SER A 158 8.05 -2.08 -1.05
CA SER A 158 8.03 -2.51 -2.46
C SER A 158 8.98 -1.71 -3.35
N ILE A 159 9.18 -0.40 -3.08
CA ILE A 159 10.19 0.41 -3.76
C ILE A 159 11.58 -0.09 -3.37
N ILE A 160 11.82 -0.28 -2.08
CA ILE A 160 13.11 -0.79 -1.56
C ILE A 160 13.45 -2.14 -2.20
N ASP A 161 12.51 -3.07 -2.24
CA ASP A 161 12.72 -4.40 -2.82
C ASP A 161 12.90 -4.35 -4.34
N GLY A 162 12.17 -3.49 -5.06
CA GLY A 162 12.40 -3.26 -6.49
C GLY A 162 13.80 -2.68 -6.77
N ILE A 163 14.26 -1.72 -5.97
CA ILE A 163 15.63 -1.19 -6.05
C ILE A 163 16.68 -2.27 -5.76
N ARG A 164 16.41 -3.19 -4.81
CA ARG A 164 17.33 -4.28 -4.48
C ARG A 164 17.51 -5.29 -5.62
N LEU A 165 16.52 -5.42 -6.51
CA LEU A 165 16.64 -6.24 -7.73
C LEU A 165 17.43 -5.52 -8.84
N CYS A 166 17.43 -4.19 -8.82
CA CYS A 166 18.14 -3.36 -9.79
C CYS A 166 19.66 -3.36 -9.57
N LYS A 167 20.42 -3.24 -10.67
CA LYS A 167 21.89 -3.14 -10.65
C LYS A 167 22.42 -1.71 -10.58
N ALA A 168 21.54 -0.70 -10.64
CA ALA A 168 21.92 0.70 -10.58
C ALA A 168 22.64 1.04 -9.27
N ALA A 169 23.48 2.08 -9.31
CA ALA A 169 24.03 2.67 -8.11
C ALA A 169 22.88 3.22 -7.24
N ARG A 170 22.94 2.98 -5.92
CA ARG A 170 21.86 3.33 -4.99
C ARG A 170 22.31 4.45 -4.08
N TYR A 171 21.59 5.54 -4.11
CA TYR A 171 21.74 6.67 -3.20
C TYR A 171 20.48 6.81 -2.37
N ARG A 172 20.63 7.23 -1.12
CA ARG A 172 19.50 7.43 -0.20
C ARG A 172 19.62 8.79 0.44
N TYR A 173 18.56 9.58 0.39
CA TYR A 173 18.48 10.88 1.04
C TYR A 173 17.54 10.82 2.25
N ARG A 174 17.77 11.69 3.24
CA ARG A 174 16.92 11.82 4.42
C ARG A 174 15.50 12.24 4.04
N ASN A 175 14.51 11.78 4.79
CA ASN A 175 13.12 11.97 4.43
C ASN A 175 12.78 13.44 4.18
N SER A 176 12.28 13.74 2.99
CA SER A 176 11.86 15.10 2.60
C SER A 176 12.95 16.18 2.74
N ASP A 177 14.23 15.81 2.75
CA ASP A 177 15.38 16.73 2.81
C ASP A 177 15.90 17.02 1.39
N MET A 178 15.53 18.18 0.84
CA MET A 178 15.90 18.56 -0.52
C MET A 178 17.40 18.90 -0.65
N ALA A 179 18.06 19.32 0.43
CA ALA A 179 19.49 19.60 0.40
C ALA A 179 20.29 18.29 0.35
N ASP A 180 19.86 17.27 1.09
CA ASP A 180 20.46 15.93 1.00
C ASP A 180 20.14 15.26 -0.34
N LEU A 181 18.91 15.42 -0.87
CA LEU A 181 18.56 14.96 -2.23
C LEU A 181 19.49 15.59 -3.30
N GLU A 182 19.70 16.91 -3.25
CA GLU A 182 20.62 17.61 -4.15
C GLU A 182 22.05 17.08 -4.02
N ALA A 183 22.53 16.83 -2.80
CA ALA A 183 23.85 16.24 -2.56
C ALA A 183 23.96 14.84 -3.18
N GLN A 184 22.93 14.00 -3.09
CA GLN A 184 22.91 12.68 -3.73
C GLN A 184 22.87 12.78 -5.27
N LEU A 185 22.16 13.77 -5.82
CA LEU A 185 22.12 14.04 -7.27
C LEU A 185 23.49 14.43 -7.81
N ILE A 186 24.19 15.33 -7.12
CA ILE A 186 25.57 15.72 -7.43
C ILE A 186 26.49 14.48 -7.39
N ALA A 187 26.42 13.70 -6.32
CA ALA A 187 27.24 12.50 -6.17
C ALA A 187 27.00 11.47 -7.30
N ALA A 188 25.73 11.25 -7.69
CA ALA A 188 25.39 10.36 -8.79
C ALA A 188 25.92 10.87 -10.14
N ARG A 189 25.85 12.19 -10.39
CA ARG A 189 26.39 12.82 -11.61
C ARG A 189 27.91 12.76 -11.67
N ASP A 190 28.59 13.09 -10.57
CA ASP A 190 30.06 13.04 -10.47
C ASP A 190 30.59 11.61 -10.65
N ALA A 191 29.82 10.60 -10.22
CA ALA A 191 30.10 9.19 -10.46
C ALA A 191 29.85 8.73 -11.92
N GLY A 192 29.35 9.62 -12.79
CA GLY A 192 29.14 9.33 -14.21
C GLY A 192 27.87 8.55 -14.53
N ALA A 193 26.82 8.63 -13.69
CA ALA A 193 25.56 7.95 -13.95
C ALA A 193 24.92 8.39 -15.28
N ARG A 194 24.63 7.43 -16.15
CA ARG A 194 24.03 7.64 -17.47
C ARG A 194 22.59 8.13 -17.36
N ARG A 195 21.76 7.44 -16.57
CA ARG A 195 20.41 7.85 -16.18
C ARG A 195 20.31 7.92 -14.67
N ILE A 196 19.51 8.85 -14.18
CA ILE A 196 19.22 9.00 -12.75
C ILE A 196 17.70 8.98 -12.59
N LEU A 197 17.21 8.16 -11.66
CA LEU A 197 15.81 8.15 -11.25
C LEU A 197 15.70 8.58 -9.79
N ILE A 198 14.98 9.66 -9.52
CA ILE A 198 14.54 10.00 -8.18
C ILE A 198 13.25 9.22 -7.91
N THR A 199 13.17 8.55 -6.77
CA THR A 199 11.98 7.78 -6.37
C THR A 199 11.54 8.13 -4.96
N THR A 200 10.25 8.40 -4.79
CA THR A 200 9.63 8.73 -3.50
C THR A 200 8.24 8.10 -3.39
N ASP A 201 7.77 7.79 -2.18
CA ASP A 201 6.32 7.74 -1.94
C ASP A 201 5.76 9.15 -2.19
N GLY A 202 4.59 9.26 -2.82
CA GLY A 202 3.86 10.53 -2.91
C GLY A 202 3.31 10.96 -1.55
N VAL A 203 2.82 10.00 -0.77
CA VAL A 203 2.43 10.18 0.63
C VAL A 203 3.05 9.08 1.49
N PHE A 204 3.80 9.48 2.51
CA PHE A 204 4.43 8.57 3.45
C PHE A 204 3.38 7.95 4.39
N SER A 205 3.25 6.62 4.30
CA SER A 205 2.11 5.90 4.90
C SER A 205 2.06 5.87 6.42
N MET A 206 3.14 6.21 7.13
CA MET A 206 3.22 6.12 8.60
C MET A 206 2.85 7.43 9.31
N ASP A 207 2.94 8.55 8.61
CA ASP A 207 2.75 9.90 9.13
C ASP A 207 1.78 10.74 8.30
N GLY A 208 1.46 10.33 7.07
CA GLY A 208 0.58 11.10 6.19
C GLY A 208 1.25 12.35 5.63
N THR A 209 2.59 12.41 5.66
CA THR A 209 3.35 13.51 5.08
C THR A 209 3.31 13.39 3.55
N ILE A 210 3.02 14.50 2.87
CA ILE A 210 3.00 14.58 1.41
C ILE A 210 4.40 14.97 0.94
N ALA A 211 4.93 14.27 -0.07
CA ALA A 211 6.22 14.58 -0.65
C ALA A 211 6.24 15.97 -1.31
N GLN A 212 7.38 16.65 -1.24
CA GLN A 212 7.60 17.96 -1.88
C GLN A 212 7.90 17.78 -3.37
N LEU A 213 6.93 17.23 -4.11
CA LEU A 213 7.12 16.78 -5.49
C LEU A 213 7.45 17.93 -6.44
N ASP A 214 6.95 19.14 -6.14
CA ASP A 214 7.33 20.39 -6.82
C ASP A 214 8.85 20.63 -6.76
N LYS A 215 9.44 20.57 -5.56
CA LYS A 215 10.87 20.78 -5.33
C LYS A 215 11.72 19.63 -5.86
N ILE A 216 11.20 18.40 -5.78
CA ILE A 216 11.85 17.22 -6.36
C ILE A 216 11.94 17.38 -7.88
N CYS A 217 10.87 17.82 -8.54
CA CYS A 217 10.87 18.11 -9.97
C CYS A 217 11.84 19.25 -10.32
N ASP A 218 11.94 20.31 -9.49
CA ASP A 218 12.91 21.40 -9.72
C ASP A 218 14.36 20.88 -9.73
N LEU A 219 14.70 20.02 -8.77
CA LEU A 219 16.01 19.36 -8.74
C LEU A 219 16.17 18.36 -9.90
N ALA A 220 15.13 17.61 -10.24
CA ALA A 220 15.18 16.68 -11.37
C ALA A 220 15.50 17.40 -12.67
N ASP A 221 14.87 18.55 -12.94
CA ASP A 221 15.12 19.38 -14.12
C ASP A 221 16.56 19.93 -14.12
N GLN A 222 17.02 20.47 -12.98
CA GLN A 222 18.37 21.01 -12.83
C GLN A 222 19.45 19.97 -13.11
N TYR A 223 19.23 18.73 -12.66
CA TYR A 223 20.22 17.65 -12.75
C TYR A 223 19.93 16.65 -13.87
N GLY A 224 18.89 16.85 -14.69
CA GLY A 224 18.49 15.95 -15.78
C GLY A 224 18.13 14.53 -15.31
N ALA A 225 17.46 14.40 -14.17
CA ALA A 225 16.98 13.14 -13.63
C ALA A 225 15.51 12.91 -13.99
N MET A 226 15.09 11.64 -14.02
CA MET A 226 13.68 11.26 -14.10
C MET A 226 13.04 11.28 -12.71
N VAL A 227 11.72 11.49 -12.64
CA VAL A 227 10.93 11.45 -11.40
C VAL A 227 9.93 10.30 -11.42
N HIS A 228 10.04 9.43 -10.42
CA HIS A 228 9.05 8.43 -10.07
C HIS A 228 8.43 8.74 -8.70
N HIS A 229 7.11 8.62 -8.59
CA HIS A 229 6.44 8.57 -7.29
C HIS A 229 5.43 7.43 -7.18
N ASP A 230 5.39 6.77 -6.01
CA ASP A 230 4.33 5.82 -5.65
C ASP A 230 3.16 6.57 -5.00
N ASP A 231 2.03 6.64 -5.70
CA ASP A 231 0.87 7.42 -5.32
C ASP A 231 -0.26 6.55 -4.72
N CYS A 232 0.06 5.35 -4.22
CA CYS A 232 -0.93 4.44 -3.65
C CYS A 232 -1.77 5.07 -2.52
N HIS A 233 -1.18 6.00 -1.76
CA HIS A 233 -1.86 6.70 -0.67
C HIS A 233 -2.46 8.04 -1.12
N ALA A 234 -2.75 8.25 -2.40
CA ALA A 234 -3.23 9.56 -2.85
C ALA A 234 -4.15 9.49 -4.08
N THR A 235 -3.87 8.60 -5.04
CA THR A 235 -4.70 8.49 -6.23
C THR A 235 -6.15 8.19 -5.88
N GLY A 236 -7.05 9.01 -6.43
CA GLY A 236 -8.49 9.00 -6.24
C GLY A 236 -9.00 10.12 -5.35
N PHE A 237 -8.15 10.76 -4.54
CA PHE A 237 -8.61 11.75 -3.56
C PHE A 237 -7.64 12.90 -3.25
N MET A 238 -6.35 12.80 -3.56
CA MET A 238 -5.44 13.93 -3.44
C MET A 238 -5.46 14.80 -4.70
N GLY A 239 -5.37 16.11 -4.52
CA GLY A 239 -5.47 17.08 -5.62
C GLY A 239 -6.92 17.50 -5.90
N LYS A 240 -7.08 18.54 -6.74
CA LYS A 240 -8.39 19.17 -6.99
C LYS A 240 -9.43 18.21 -7.56
N THR A 241 -8.99 17.24 -8.35
CA THR A 241 -9.84 16.24 -9.00
C THR A 241 -9.47 14.81 -8.60
N GLY A 242 -8.72 14.66 -7.50
CA GLY A 242 -8.33 13.37 -6.96
C GLY A 242 -7.28 12.64 -7.78
N ARG A 243 -6.54 13.31 -8.67
CA ARG A 243 -5.60 12.62 -9.57
C ARG A 243 -4.37 12.10 -8.84
N GLY A 244 -3.97 12.73 -7.74
CA GLY A 244 -2.80 12.32 -6.96
C GLY A 244 -1.96 13.49 -6.46
N VAL A 245 -0.80 13.16 -5.89
CA VAL A 245 0.13 14.18 -5.36
C VAL A 245 0.70 15.07 -6.46
N HIS A 246 0.91 14.55 -7.67
CA HIS A 246 1.35 15.36 -8.81
C HIS A 246 0.33 16.43 -9.22
N GLU A 247 -0.97 16.20 -9.05
CA GLU A 247 -1.98 17.26 -9.18
C GLU A 247 -1.93 18.22 -7.99
N TYR A 248 -1.86 17.70 -6.77
CA TYR A 248 -1.80 18.52 -5.54
C TYR A 248 -0.62 19.51 -5.56
N CYS A 249 0.55 19.05 -6.02
CA CYS A 249 1.77 19.86 -6.15
C CYS A 249 1.86 20.65 -7.47
N ASN A 250 0.86 20.57 -8.36
CA ASN A 250 0.84 21.22 -9.67
C ASN A 250 2.05 20.88 -10.58
N VAL A 251 2.42 19.60 -10.64
CA VAL A 251 3.56 19.08 -11.42
C VAL A 251 3.21 17.87 -12.29
N MET A 252 1.94 17.77 -12.70
CA MET A 252 1.46 16.63 -13.49
C MET A 252 2.26 16.37 -14.76
N ASP A 253 2.76 17.41 -15.41
CA ASP A 253 3.53 17.36 -16.66
C ASP A 253 5.02 17.05 -16.46
N ARG A 254 5.52 17.12 -15.22
CA ARG A 254 6.93 16.99 -14.84
C ARG A 254 7.29 15.64 -14.21
N VAL A 255 6.31 14.77 -13.99
CA VAL A 255 6.53 13.41 -13.48
C VAL A 255 6.61 12.43 -14.63
N ASP A 256 7.63 11.57 -14.65
CA ASP A 256 7.83 10.60 -15.74
C ASP A 256 7.10 9.28 -15.49
N ILE A 257 6.99 8.89 -14.22
CA ILE A 257 6.46 7.60 -13.79
C ILE A 257 5.64 7.78 -12.51
N THR A 258 4.45 7.19 -12.50
CA THR A 258 3.67 7.00 -11.28
C THR A 258 3.29 5.53 -11.13
N THR A 259 3.40 5.00 -9.91
CA THR A 259 2.83 3.70 -9.57
C THR A 259 1.67 3.89 -8.60
N GLY A 260 0.68 3.00 -8.68
CA GLY A 260 -0.50 3.10 -7.86
C GLY A 260 -1.23 1.77 -7.70
N THR A 261 -2.30 1.78 -6.90
CA THR A 261 -3.03 0.55 -6.53
C THR A 261 -4.54 0.69 -6.64
N PHE A 262 -5.19 -0.40 -7.01
CA PHE A 262 -6.64 -0.56 -6.90
C PHE A 262 -7.09 -1.13 -5.53
N GLY A 263 -6.14 -1.48 -4.65
CA GLY A 263 -6.41 -2.04 -3.32
C GLY A 263 -6.65 -1.01 -2.21
N LYS A 264 -6.79 0.27 -2.55
CA LYS A 264 -7.02 1.36 -1.59
C LYS A 264 -8.22 2.21 -2.01
N ALA A 265 -8.05 3.50 -2.30
CA ALA A 265 -9.15 4.40 -2.65
C ALA A 265 -9.89 3.98 -3.93
N LEU A 266 -9.19 3.39 -4.90
CA LEU A 266 -9.74 2.95 -6.18
C LEU A 266 -10.49 1.59 -6.10
N GLY A 267 -11.27 1.39 -5.04
CA GLY A 267 -12.21 0.26 -4.89
C GLY A 267 -11.83 -0.82 -3.86
N GLY A 268 -10.62 -0.83 -3.31
CA GLY A 268 -10.24 -1.76 -2.23
C GLY A 268 -10.13 -3.23 -2.64
N GLY A 269 -10.08 -3.53 -3.94
CA GLY A 269 -9.88 -4.88 -4.47
C GLY A 269 -8.42 -5.32 -4.40
N SER A 270 -7.86 -5.73 -5.53
CA SER A 270 -6.42 -5.93 -5.68
C SER A 270 -5.95 -5.36 -7.01
N GLY A 271 -4.66 -5.47 -7.34
CA GLY A 271 -4.10 -4.87 -8.54
C GLY A 271 -3.27 -3.62 -8.26
N GLY A 272 -2.37 -3.36 -9.20
CA GLY A 272 -1.62 -2.12 -9.28
C GLY A 272 -1.27 -1.80 -10.71
N TYR A 273 -0.59 -0.69 -10.90
CA TYR A 273 -0.20 -0.23 -12.21
C TYR A 273 1.09 0.59 -12.16
N THR A 274 1.72 0.72 -13.31
CA THR A 274 2.68 1.78 -13.61
C THR A 274 2.11 2.59 -14.78
N SER A 275 2.06 3.90 -14.64
CA SER A 275 1.63 4.84 -15.67
C SER A 275 2.75 5.86 -15.91
N GLY A 276 2.96 6.29 -17.15
CA GLY A 276 4.09 7.15 -17.49
C GLY A 276 4.30 7.32 -18.99
N ARG A 277 5.52 7.72 -19.36
CA ARG A 277 5.96 7.90 -20.75
C ARG A 277 5.85 6.59 -21.56
N GLN A 278 5.43 6.68 -22.83
CA GLN A 278 5.14 5.53 -23.68
C GLN A 278 6.33 4.56 -23.78
N GLU A 279 7.55 5.07 -23.98
CA GLU A 279 8.75 4.24 -24.11
C GLU A 279 9.10 3.46 -22.83
N ILE A 280 8.76 4.01 -21.66
CA ILE A 280 8.94 3.35 -20.36
C ILE A 280 7.93 2.22 -20.23
N ILE A 281 6.66 2.49 -20.54
CA ILE A 281 5.58 1.51 -20.44
C ILE A 281 5.77 0.37 -21.45
N ASP A 282 6.21 0.67 -22.67
CA ASP A 282 6.55 -0.32 -23.69
C ASP A 282 7.71 -1.21 -23.22
N LEU A 283 8.77 -0.62 -22.66
CA LEU A 283 9.90 -1.38 -22.13
C LEU A 283 9.46 -2.30 -20.98
N LEU A 284 8.63 -1.80 -20.07
CA LEU A 284 8.05 -2.59 -18.99
C LEU A 284 7.23 -3.77 -19.54
N ARG A 285 6.39 -3.54 -20.55
CA ARG A 285 5.57 -4.59 -21.17
C ARG A 285 6.43 -5.70 -21.79
N GLN A 286 7.63 -5.37 -22.28
CA GLN A 286 8.57 -6.33 -22.87
C GLN A 286 9.49 -7.03 -21.87
N ARG A 287 9.74 -6.46 -20.69
CA ARG A 287 10.84 -6.91 -19.81
C ARG A 287 10.50 -7.01 -18.32
N SER A 288 9.45 -6.36 -17.85
CA SER A 288 9.06 -6.40 -16.44
C SER A 288 8.70 -7.81 -16.03
N ARG A 289 9.52 -8.41 -15.17
CA ARG A 289 9.40 -9.82 -14.80
C ARG A 289 8.07 -10.15 -14.12
N PRO A 290 7.55 -9.34 -13.17
CA PRO A 290 6.22 -9.61 -12.61
C PRO A 290 5.10 -9.54 -13.66
N TYR A 291 5.25 -8.76 -14.73
CA TYR A 291 4.26 -8.70 -15.82
C TYR A 291 4.34 -9.91 -16.75
N LEU A 292 5.56 -10.39 -17.03
CA LEU A 292 5.81 -11.52 -17.94
C LEU A 292 5.54 -12.88 -17.31
N PHE A 293 5.70 -13.00 -15.98
CA PHE A 293 5.71 -14.28 -15.28
C PHE A 293 4.66 -14.39 -14.16
N SER A 294 3.78 -13.41 -14.02
CA SER A 294 2.63 -13.48 -13.10
C SER A 294 1.30 -13.45 -13.86
N ASN A 295 0.29 -14.08 -13.26
CA ASN A 295 -1.03 -14.20 -13.86
C ASN A 295 -1.67 -12.82 -14.07
N THR A 296 -2.47 -12.70 -15.14
CA THR A 296 -3.17 -11.44 -15.45
C THR A 296 -4.19 -11.06 -14.36
N LEU A 297 -4.36 -9.75 -14.13
CA LEU A 297 -5.37 -9.19 -13.24
C LEU A 297 -6.77 -9.74 -13.57
N ALA A 298 -7.59 -10.02 -12.56
CA ALA A 298 -8.90 -10.61 -12.79
C ALA A 298 -9.86 -9.61 -13.48
N PRO A 299 -10.72 -10.04 -14.43
CA PRO A 299 -11.63 -9.13 -15.13
C PRO A 299 -12.63 -8.42 -14.22
N SER A 300 -13.03 -9.06 -13.13
CA SER A 300 -13.91 -8.47 -12.11
C SER A 300 -13.29 -7.29 -11.39
N ILE A 301 -11.98 -7.33 -11.16
CA ILE A 301 -11.23 -6.20 -10.63
C ILE A 301 -11.19 -5.09 -11.67
N CYS A 302 -10.92 -5.41 -12.94
CA CYS A 302 -10.90 -4.39 -13.99
C CYS A 302 -12.25 -3.67 -14.12
N ALA A 303 -13.36 -4.41 -14.07
CA ALA A 303 -14.71 -3.84 -14.13
C ALA A 303 -15.03 -2.97 -12.91
N ALA A 304 -14.66 -3.43 -11.70
CA ALA A 304 -14.81 -2.66 -10.46
C ALA A 304 -14.03 -1.35 -10.53
N SER A 305 -12.74 -1.41 -10.91
CA SER A 305 -11.87 -0.24 -11.02
C SER A 305 -12.36 0.76 -12.06
N LEU A 306 -12.83 0.29 -13.22
CA LEU A 306 -13.45 1.15 -14.23
C LEU A 306 -14.67 1.89 -13.67
N LYS A 307 -15.53 1.19 -12.93
CA LYS A 307 -16.69 1.81 -12.30
C LYS A 307 -16.30 2.83 -11.24
N VAL A 308 -15.22 2.59 -10.50
CA VAL A 308 -14.68 3.59 -9.56
C VAL A 308 -14.19 4.83 -10.32
N LEU A 309 -13.43 4.67 -11.40
CA LEU A 309 -12.99 5.81 -12.23
C LEU A 309 -14.17 6.61 -12.78
N ASP A 310 -15.24 5.95 -13.25
CA ASP A 310 -16.47 6.62 -13.68
C ASP A 310 -17.07 7.50 -12.57
N MET A 311 -17.06 7.02 -11.32
CA MET A 311 -17.59 7.76 -10.18
C MET A 311 -16.72 8.99 -9.84
N LEU A 312 -15.40 8.85 -9.89
CA LEU A 312 -14.46 9.93 -9.56
C LEU A 312 -14.42 11.02 -10.64
N GLU A 313 -14.59 10.65 -11.91
CA GLU A 313 -14.66 11.62 -13.01
C GLU A 313 -16.01 12.35 -13.05
N ALA A 314 -17.07 11.76 -12.46
CA ALA A 314 -18.39 12.36 -12.42
C ALA A 314 -18.58 13.38 -11.29
N SER A 315 -17.88 13.24 -10.16
CA SER A 315 -18.02 14.14 -9.01
C SER A 315 -16.81 14.13 -8.06
N THR A 316 -16.56 15.26 -7.39
CA THR A 316 -15.57 15.36 -6.28
C THR A 316 -16.17 15.11 -4.90
N ASP A 317 -17.49 14.89 -4.77
CA ASP A 317 -18.18 14.87 -3.47
C ASP A 317 -17.54 13.93 -2.44
N LEU A 318 -17.10 12.73 -2.84
CA LEU A 318 -16.45 11.78 -1.94
C LEU A 318 -15.09 12.28 -1.45
N ARG A 319 -14.35 12.97 -2.32
CA ARG A 319 -13.07 13.57 -1.97
C ARG A 319 -13.28 14.73 -1.02
N ASP A 320 -14.23 15.60 -1.33
CA ASP A 320 -14.53 16.80 -0.55
C ASP A 320 -15.02 16.40 0.85
N GLN A 321 -15.88 15.39 0.95
CA GLN A 321 -16.31 14.80 2.23
C GLN A 321 -15.13 14.20 3.03
N LEU A 322 -14.19 13.54 2.35
CA LEU A 322 -13.01 12.96 2.99
C LEU A 322 -12.08 14.05 3.55
N GLU A 323 -11.88 15.14 2.81
CA GLU A 323 -11.12 16.31 3.24
C GLU A 323 -11.76 16.94 4.48
N ASP A 324 -13.07 17.21 4.43
CA ASP A 324 -13.84 17.76 5.56
C ASP A 324 -13.74 16.87 6.80
N ASN A 325 -13.94 15.55 6.65
CA ASN A 325 -13.82 14.59 7.74
C ASN A 325 -12.41 14.57 8.33
N THR A 326 -11.39 14.67 7.48
CA THR A 326 -9.98 14.65 7.88
C THR A 326 -9.63 15.88 8.70
N HIS A 327 -10.01 17.07 8.23
CA HIS A 327 -9.77 18.32 8.94
C HIS A 327 -10.56 18.39 10.24
N TYR A 328 -11.82 17.94 10.24
CA TYR A 328 -12.64 17.83 11.44
C TYR A 328 -11.98 16.96 12.51
N PHE A 329 -11.67 15.70 12.17
CA PHE A 329 -11.08 14.76 13.12
C PHE A 329 -9.73 15.26 13.64
N ARG A 330 -8.88 15.83 12.77
CA ARG A 330 -7.59 16.39 13.17
C ARG A 330 -7.76 17.54 14.17
N ALA A 331 -8.68 18.48 13.90
CA ALA A 331 -8.95 19.60 14.79
C ALA A 331 -9.50 19.15 16.15
N GLU A 332 -10.44 18.21 16.17
CA GLU A 332 -11.01 17.68 17.40
C GLU A 332 -9.98 16.93 18.25
N MET A 333 -9.13 16.11 17.63
CA MET A 333 -8.06 15.42 18.35
C MET A 333 -7.06 16.41 18.97
N GLN A 334 -6.69 17.47 18.23
CA GLN A 334 -5.82 18.53 18.75
C GLN A 334 -6.49 19.33 19.88
N ALA A 335 -7.77 19.67 19.75
CA ALA A 335 -8.55 20.36 20.78
C ALA A 335 -8.67 19.52 22.07
N ASN A 336 -8.70 18.19 21.93
CA ASN A 336 -8.67 17.25 23.03
C ASN A 336 -7.26 16.95 23.56
N GLY A 337 -6.22 17.68 23.14
CA GLY A 337 -4.87 17.60 23.70
C GLY A 337 -4.01 16.47 23.15
N PHE A 338 -4.40 15.82 22.05
CA PHE A 338 -3.55 14.82 21.39
C PHE A 338 -2.48 15.47 20.52
N ALA A 339 -1.29 14.87 20.53
CA ALA A 339 -0.20 15.23 19.63
C ALA A 339 -0.49 14.68 18.22
N VAL A 340 -1.17 15.48 17.41
CA VAL A 340 -1.45 15.19 15.99
C VAL A 340 -0.78 16.27 15.14
N PRO A 341 0.18 15.92 14.26
CA PRO A 341 0.81 16.87 13.34
C PRO A 341 -0.21 17.60 12.48
N ALA A 342 0.11 18.80 12.00
CA ALA A 342 -0.70 19.46 10.97
C ALA A 342 -0.57 18.71 9.62
N GLY A 343 -1.60 18.79 8.78
CA GLY A 343 -1.58 18.23 7.44
C GLY A 343 -2.97 17.95 6.88
N ASP A 344 -3.04 17.74 5.57
CA ASP A 344 -4.31 17.56 4.84
C ASP A 344 -4.64 16.09 4.56
N HIS A 345 -3.68 15.19 4.79
CA HIS A 345 -3.83 13.81 4.41
C HIS A 345 -4.78 13.04 5.35
N PRO A 346 -5.65 12.14 4.85
CA PRO A 346 -6.52 11.25 5.63
C PRO A 346 -5.84 10.29 6.60
N ILE A 347 -4.50 10.19 6.54
CA ILE A 347 -3.71 9.50 7.55
C ILE A 347 -3.46 10.52 8.67
N VAL A 348 -4.07 10.26 9.82
CA VAL A 348 -3.97 11.12 11.01
C VAL A 348 -3.19 10.35 12.08
N PRO A 349 -1.87 10.57 12.21
CA PRO A 349 -1.08 9.88 13.23
C PRO A 349 -1.30 10.52 14.60
N VAL A 350 -1.79 9.74 15.56
CA VAL A 350 -1.86 10.13 16.98
C VAL A 350 -0.55 9.71 17.63
N MET A 351 0.32 10.68 17.92
CA MET A 351 1.67 10.41 18.39
C MET A 351 1.67 10.03 19.87
N LEU A 352 2.28 8.88 20.19
CA LEU A 352 2.35 8.34 21.56
C LEU A 352 3.80 8.18 22.06
N GLY A 353 4.75 8.01 21.15
CA GLY A 353 6.17 7.82 21.44
C GLY A 353 6.48 6.41 21.96
N ASP A 354 5.84 6.00 23.04
CA ASP A 354 6.02 4.71 23.71
C ASP A 354 5.23 3.56 23.05
N ALA A 355 5.91 2.43 22.84
CA ALA A 355 5.35 1.27 22.16
C ALA A 355 4.30 0.52 22.99
N VAL A 356 4.53 0.41 24.32
CA VAL A 356 3.60 -0.26 25.23
C VAL A 356 2.32 0.56 25.37
N LEU A 357 2.43 1.89 25.44
CA LEU A 357 1.29 2.78 25.42
C LEU A 357 0.47 2.64 24.13
N ALA A 358 1.14 2.56 22.97
CA ALA A 358 0.44 2.36 21.68
C ALA A 358 -0.32 1.03 21.63
N GLN A 359 0.27 -0.05 22.16
CA GLN A 359 -0.41 -1.35 22.24
C GLN A 359 -1.63 -1.30 23.17
N LYS A 360 -1.45 -0.81 24.39
CA LYS A 360 -2.53 -0.69 25.39
C LYS A 360 -3.65 0.23 24.91
N MET A 361 -3.31 1.34 24.27
CA MET A 361 -4.31 2.26 23.73
C MET A 361 -5.09 1.61 22.60
N SER A 362 -4.46 0.85 21.70
CA SER A 362 -5.18 0.08 20.67
C SER A 362 -6.13 -0.96 21.24
N GLU A 363 -5.71 -1.69 22.28
CA GLU A 363 -6.57 -2.65 22.96
C GLU A 363 -7.75 -1.95 23.61
N ARG A 364 -7.49 -0.84 24.31
CA ARG A 364 -8.53 -0.11 25.01
C ARG A 364 -9.52 0.58 24.07
N LEU A 365 -9.04 1.16 22.97
CA LEU A 365 -9.90 1.73 21.93
C LEU A 365 -10.87 0.68 21.38
N LEU A 366 -10.40 -0.56 21.19
CA LEU A 366 -11.26 -1.62 20.70
C LEU A 366 -12.37 -1.99 21.70
N GLU A 367 -12.06 -2.01 23.00
CA GLU A 367 -13.08 -2.20 24.06
C GLU A 367 -14.09 -1.05 24.11
N LEU A 368 -13.73 0.11 23.57
CA LEU A 368 -14.58 1.29 23.39
C LEU A 368 -15.21 1.34 21.98
N ASP A 369 -15.26 0.19 21.30
CA ASP A 369 -15.78 -0.02 19.94
C ASP A 369 -15.06 0.74 18.83
N ILE A 370 -13.80 1.14 19.01
CA ILE A 370 -12.98 1.81 17.99
C ILE A 370 -11.83 0.89 17.56
N PHE A 371 -11.87 0.45 16.30
CA PHE A 371 -10.81 -0.37 15.75
C PHE A 371 -9.72 0.50 15.12
N ALA A 372 -8.65 0.73 15.89
CA ALA A 372 -7.46 1.46 15.46
C ALA A 372 -6.17 0.75 15.92
N ILE A 373 -5.15 0.76 15.07
CA ILE A 373 -3.92 -0.02 15.28
C ILE A 373 -2.72 0.89 15.61
N GLY A 374 -2.02 0.51 16.68
CA GLY A 374 -0.75 1.07 17.11
C GLY A 374 0.40 0.54 16.28
N PHE A 375 1.31 1.44 15.93
CA PHE A 375 2.53 1.16 15.18
C PHE A 375 3.74 1.54 16.01
N PHE A 376 4.71 0.63 16.07
CA PHE A 376 5.95 0.75 16.81
C PHE A 376 7.07 0.02 16.04
N TYR A 377 8.29 0.06 16.57
CA TYR A 377 9.46 -0.59 15.96
C TYR A 377 9.19 -2.09 15.66
N PRO A 378 9.56 -2.61 14.48
CA PRO A 378 10.40 -2.00 13.44
C PRO A 378 9.65 -1.16 12.40
N VAL A 379 8.33 -0.99 12.52
CA VAL A 379 7.54 -0.28 11.49
C VAL A 379 7.77 1.23 11.53
N VAL A 380 7.95 1.80 12.73
CA VAL A 380 8.37 3.19 12.94
C VAL A 380 9.58 3.24 13.88
N PRO A 381 10.41 4.31 13.85
CA PRO A 381 11.56 4.42 14.73
C PRO A 381 11.20 4.29 16.23
N LYS A 382 12.13 3.77 17.04
CA LYS A 382 11.96 3.70 18.49
C LYS A 382 11.69 5.10 19.07
N GLY A 383 10.79 5.18 20.06
CA GLY A 383 10.38 6.46 20.65
C GLY A 383 9.44 7.30 19.78
N LYS A 384 8.98 6.78 18.64
CA LYS A 384 8.02 7.45 17.73
C LYS A 384 6.77 6.61 17.45
N ALA A 385 6.37 5.78 18.41
CA ALA A 385 5.15 4.99 18.32
C ALA A 385 3.90 5.89 18.19
N ARG A 386 2.86 5.36 17.55
CA ARG A 386 1.64 6.12 17.21
C ARG A 386 0.45 5.21 16.98
N ILE A 387 -0.77 5.71 17.12
CA ILE A 387 -1.94 5.09 16.48
C ILE A 387 -2.10 5.73 15.11
N ARG A 388 -2.10 4.92 14.03
CA ARG A 388 -2.34 5.44 12.69
C ARG A 388 -3.83 5.37 12.38
N VAL A 389 -4.52 6.49 12.55
CA VAL A 389 -5.92 6.64 12.16
C VAL A 389 -6.00 6.94 10.66
N GLN A 390 -6.97 6.35 9.99
CA GLN A 390 -7.23 6.53 8.57
C GLN A 390 -8.70 6.91 8.39
N ILE A 391 -8.90 8.13 7.89
CA ILE A 391 -10.22 8.71 7.68
C ILE A 391 -10.78 8.25 6.34
N SER A 392 -12.10 8.11 6.31
CA SER A 392 -12.89 7.68 5.17
C SER A 392 -13.98 8.73 4.87
N ALA A 393 -14.28 8.93 3.59
CA ALA A 393 -15.45 9.67 3.14
C ALA A 393 -16.75 9.11 3.71
N GLY A 394 -16.78 7.81 4.02
CA GLY A 394 -17.97 7.18 4.58
C GLY A 394 -18.14 7.42 6.08
N HIS A 395 -17.12 7.92 6.81
CA HIS A 395 -17.28 8.19 8.24
C HIS A 395 -18.31 9.30 8.41
N THR A 396 -19.28 9.07 9.29
CA THR A 396 -20.21 10.12 9.70
C THR A 396 -19.57 10.98 10.79
N LYS A 397 -20.06 12.20 10.97
CA LYS A 397 -19.62 13.04 12.10
C LYS A 397 -19.79 12.32 13.45
N ALA A 398 -20.86 11.54 13.63
CA ALA A 398 -21.08 10.76 14.84
C ALA A 398 -20.02 9.67 15.05
N ASP A 399 -19.52 9.05 13.98
CA ASP A 399 -18.43 8.08 14.05
C ASP A 399 -17.14 8.76 14.54
N LEU A 400 -16.83 9.93 13.97
CA LEU A 400 -15.66 10.72 14.34
C LEU A 400 -15.75 11.21 15.78
N ASP A 401 -16.91 11.70 16.22
CA ASP A 401 -17.15 12.14 17.60
C ASP A 401 -16.99 10.99 18.59
N LYS A 402 -17.54 9.80 18.27
CA LYS A 402 -17.37 8.60 19.10
C LYS A 402 -15.89 8.21 19.19
N ALA A 403 -15.16 8.27 18.07
CA ALA A 403 -13.74 7.98 18.05
C ALA A 403 -12.95 8.94 18.94
N VAL A 404 -13.14 10.26 18.80
CA VAL A 404 -12.48 11.28 19.63
C VAL A 404 -12.76 11.06 21.12
N ALA A 405 -14.01 10.81 21.49
CA ALA A 405 -14.39 10.53 22.89
C ALA A 405 -13.73 9.25 23.44
N ALA A 406 -13.64 8.20 22.62
CA ALA A 406 -12.96 6.96 22.99
C ALA A 406 -11.45 7.16 23.17
N PHE A 407 -10.81 7.94 22.31
CA PHE A 407 -9.40 8.33 22.47
C PHE A 407 -9.18 9.07 23.79
N ALA A 408 -10.00 10.08 24.10
CA ALA A 408 -9.91 10.83 25.35
C ALA A 408 -10.07 9.92 26.58
N THR A 409 -11.08 9.05 26.57
CA THR A 409 -11.33 8.07 27.64
C THR A 409 -10.13 7.12 27.81
N ALA A 410 -9.63 6.54 26.72
CA ALA A 410 -8.49 5.62 26.77
C ALA A 410 -7.22 6.31 27.28
N ARG A 411 -6.98 7.59 26.95
CA ARG A 411 -5.86 8.35 27.51
C ARG A 411 -6.01 8.48 29.02
N ASP A 412 -7.16 8.99 29.50
CA ASP A 412 -7.38 9.29 30.92
C ASP A 412 -7.31 8.05 31.82
N GLU A 413 -7.54 6.85 31.28
CA GLU A 413 -7.39 5.57 31.99
C GLU A 413 -5.97 4.99 31.96
N LEU A 414 -5.15 5.37 30.97
CA LEU A 414 -3.81 4.83 30.74
C LEU A 414 -2.66 5.75 31.19
N THR A 415 -2.95 7.04 31.43
CA THR A 415 -2.04 8.06 31.96
C THR A 415 -2.46 8.49 33.34
#